data_AF-A0A3E1NN24-F1
#
_entry.id   AF-A0A3E1NN24-F1
#
_cell.length_a   1.000
_cell.length_b   1.000
_cell.length_c   1.000
_cell.angle_alpha   90.00
_cell.angle_beta   90.00
_cell.angle_gamma   90.00
#
_symmetry.space_group_name_H-M   'P 1'
#
loop_
_entity.id
_entity.type
_entity.pdbx_description
1 polymer ?
#
loop_
_entity_poly.entity_id
_entity_poly.type
_entity_poly.pdbx_seq_one_letter_code
_entity_poly.pdbx_strand_id
1 'polypeptide(L)'
;MRQFLLAGNVAYGASLPLAAGAVAFTYLANGKETIDADGTKITDKFYINLGREANGPVVLPAYKKHLTFVKGVYQAATTFSANLTIGDVNAYSDYSIMIVKKGLKFNERNRWTATIHTGLNPTANDVAKKLANQINNNTIGHGIKASVVEAKITLTAESKGIDYEILGADELVGIAVTVTAHGLPAYGDAAYITDLANKAAADAGIEYTYRDTYTELYPAYPINPLKQPDSADAGYTIFTLRFAVPREMKTRDEVVHQIVQIAFPTGAAAIATVETILKAIATEEKA
;
A
#
# COMPACT_ATOMS: atom_id res chain seq x y z
N MET A 1 -1.47 -18.13 6.59
CA MET A 1 -1.63 -17.31 7.81
C MET A 1 -0.61 -16.19 7.75
N ARG A 2 -1.09 -14.95 7.79
CA ARG A 2 -0.30 -13.74 7.84
C ARG A 2 -0.19 -13.24 9.28
N GLN A 3 0.98 -12.77 9.66
CA GLN A 3 1.22 -12.07 10.92
C GLN A 3 1.83 -10.70 10.64
N PHE A 4 1.53 -9.73 11.50
CA PHE A 4 1.95 -8.35 11.34
C PHE A 4 2.61 -7.82 12.62
N LEU A 5 3.74 -7.14 12.47
CA LEU A 5 4.49 -6.50 13.53
C LEU A 5 4.70 -5.01 13.19
N LEU A 6 4.32 -4.13 14.11
CA LEU A 6 4.64 -2.70 14.03
C LEU A 6 5.83 -2.41 14.95
N ALA A 7 6.96 -2.07 14.36
CA ALA A 7 8.15 -1.65 15.08
C ALA A 7 8.09 -0.15 15.43
N GLY A 8 8.85 0.25 16.45
CA GLY A 8 9.05 1.64 16.81
C GLY A 8 10.18 2.29 16.00
N ASN A 9 10.29 3.62 16.10
CA ASN A 9 11.44 4.36 15.59
C ASN A 9 12.63 4.25 16.57
N VAL A 10 13.14 3.04 16.72
CA VAL A 10 14.24 2.72 17.65
C VAL A 10 15.31 1.88 16.95
N ALA A 11 16.48 1.77 17.58
CA ALA A 11 17.55 0.92 17.09
C ALA A 11 17.16 -0.58 17.17
N TYR A 12 17.87 -1.39 16.39
CA TYR A 12 17.79 -2.84 16.50
C TYR A 12 18.14 -3.30 17.93
N GLY A 13 17.46 -4.32 18.43
CA GLY A 13 17.68 -4.82 19.78
C GLY A 13 19.09 -5.34 19.99
N ALA A 14 19.78 -4.86 21.02
CA ALA A 14 21.14 -5.30 21.35
C ALA A 14 21.19 -6.29 22.53
N SER A 15 20.13 -6.36 23.35
CA SER A 15 20.04 -7.26 24.50
C SER A 15 18.57 -7.64 24.77
N LEU A 16 18.37 -8.80 25.40
CA LEU A 16 17.07 -9.23 25.90
C LEU A 16 16.94 -8.85 27.39
N PRO A 17 15.75 -8.42 27.86
CA PRO A 17 14.52 -8.20 27.09
C PRO A 17 14.61 -6.95 26.21
N LEU A 18 13.88 -6.95 25.09
CA LEU A 18 13.85 -5.83 24.14
C LEU A 18 13.10 -4.63 24.71
N ALA A 19 13.63 -3.43 24.44
CA ALA A 19 12.89 -2.19 24.65
C ALA A 19 11.62 -2.14 23.78
N ALA A 20 10.62 -1.38 24.21
CA ALA A 20 9.36 -1.24 23.46
C ALA A 20 9.62 -0.75 22.02
N GLY A 21 9.00 -1.41 21.04
CA GLY A 21 9.16 -1.12 19.63
C GLY A 21 10.47 -1.62 19.00
N ALA A 22 11.44 -2.10 19.78
CA ALA A 22 12.66 -2.68 19.24
C ALA A 22 12.37 -4.06 18.67
N VAL A 23 12.96 -4.35 17.51
CA VAL A 23 12.91 -5.66 16.86
C VAL A 23 14.28 -6.32 16.97
N ALA A 24 14.30 -7.63 17.22
CA ALA A 24 15.49 -8.45 17.09
C ALA A 24 15.15 -9.83 16.53
N PHE A 25 16.07 -10.38 15.74
CA PHE A 25 16.06 -11.79 15.37
C PHE A 25 16.94 -12.56 16.35
N THR A 26 16.40 -13.64 16.89
CA THR A 26 17.08 -14.49 17.86
C THR A 26 17.10 -15.93 17.40
N TYR A 27 18.06 -16.69 17.93
CA TYR A 27 18.16 -18.13 17.76
C TYR A 27 18.49 -18.77 19.12
N LEU A 28 18.38 -20.09 19.22
CA LEU A 28 18.76 -20.83 20.42
C LEU A 28 20.22 -21.25 20.33
N ALA A 29 21.10 -20.57 21.06
CA ALA A 29 22.48 -20.98 21.26
C ALA A 29 22.55 -21.88 22.50
N ASN A 30 22.75 -23.19 22.32
CA ASN A 30 22.80 -24.17 23.41
C ASN A 30 21.57 -24.08 24.36
N GLY A 31 20.38 -23.93 23.79
CA GLY A 31 19.13 -23.79 24.55
C GLY A 31 18.87 -22.41 25.15
N LYS A 32 19.78 -21.43 24.97
CA LYS A 32 19.60 -20.04 25.41
C LYS A 32 19.27 -19.14 24.24
N GLU A 33 18.19 -18.38 24.36
CA GLU A 33 17.81 -17.38 23.37
C GLU A 33 18.88 -16.28 23.28
N THR A 34 19.39 -16.07 22.07
CA THR A 34 20.51 -15.16 21.78
C THR A 34 20.18 -14.34 20.54
N ILE A 35 20.45 -13.04 20.59
CA ILE A 35 20.26 -12.13 19.44
C ILE A 35 21.34 -12.42 18.39
N ASP A 36 20.90 -12.53 17.14
CA ASP A 36 21.79 -12.53 15.98
C ASP A 36 21.82 -11.11 15.39
N ALA A 37 22.99 -10.48 15.37
CA ALA A 37 23.17 -9.12 14.90
C ALA A 37 23.51 -9.03 13.40
N ASP A 38 23.93 -10.15 12.79
CA ASP A 38 24.38 -10.19 11.40
C ASP A 38 23.69 -11.28 10.55
N GLY A 39 22.93 -12.18 11.17
CA GLY A 39 22.19 -13.24 10.50
C GLY A 39 23.00 -14.49 10.20
N THR A 40 24.28 -14.52 10.60
CA THR A 40 25.19 -15.64 10.29
C THR A 40 25.00 -16.85 11.20
N LYS A 41 24.31 -16.67 12.34
CA LYS A 41 24.10 -17.73 13.33
C LYS A 41 22.75 -18.43 13.18
N ILE A 42 21.85 -17.85 12.40
CA ILE A 42 20.57 -18.46 12.04
C ILE A 42 20.78 -19.51 10.95
N THR A 43 20.73 -20.79 11.34
CA THR A 43 20.93 -21.92 10.42
C THR A 43 19.64 -22.55 9.92
N ASP A 44 18.58 -22.58 10.74
CA ASP A 44 17.27 -23.14 10.37
C ASP A 44 16.12 -22.37 11.02
N LYS A 45 15.83 -22.66 12.29
CA LYS A 45 14.78 -21.99 13.07
C LYS A 45 15.33 -20.76 13.78
N PHE A 46 14.58 -19.67 13.70
CA PHE A 46 14.85 -18.43 14.43
C PHE A 46 13.55 -17.82 14.93
N TYR A 47 13.65 -16.76 15.71
CA TYR A 47 12.50 -16.06 16.27
C TYR A 47 12.60 -14.58 15.96
N ILE A 48 11.46 -14.02 15.56
CA ILE A 48 11.28 -12.59 15.36
C ILE A 48 10.68 -12.04 16.65
N ASN A 49 11.47 -11.24 17.36
CA ASN A 49 11.09 -10.63 18.61
C ASN A 49 10.72 -9.16 18.40
N LEU A 50 9.62 -8.73 19.02
CA LEU A 50 9.23 -7.32 19.14
C LEU A 50 8.99 -6.99 20.62
N GLY A 51 9.75 -6.03 21.15
CA GLY A 51 9.57 -5.54 22.51
C GLY A 51 8.27 -4.73 22.65
N ARG A 52 7.59 -4.86 23.80
CA ARG A 52 6.36 -4.15 24.15
C ARG A 52 6.47 -3.51 25.53
N GLU A 53 5.78 -2.39 25.74
CA GLU A 53 5.71 -1.73 27.05
C GLU A 53 5.02 -2.59 28.11
N ALA A 54 4.03 -3.40 27.71
CA ALA A 54 3.29 -4.30 28.57
C ALA A 54 2.95 -5.62 27.85
N ASN A 55 2.60 -6.64 28.63
CA ASN A 55 2.18 -7.98 28.19
C ASN A 55 3.28 -8.86 27.54
N GLY A 56 4.55 -8.58 27.84
CA GLY A 56 5.69 -9.35 27.35
C GLY A 56 6.02 -9.12 25.86
N PRO A 57 7.18 -9.59 25.38
CA PRO A 57 7.55 -9.45 23.97
C PRO A 57 6.65 -10.30 23.07
N VAL A 58 6.43 -9.84 21.83
CA VAL A 58 5.88 -10.71 20.79
C VAL A 58 7.01 -11.56 20.25
N VAL A 59 6.85 -12.87 20.24
CA VAL A 59 7.84 -13.83 19.75
C VAL A 59 7.20 -14.67 18.66
N LEU A 60 7.65 -14.53 17.42
CA LEU A 60 7.14 -15.28 16.27
C LEU A 60 8.21 -16.26 15.78
N PRO A 61 7.96 -17.58 15.76
CA PRO A 61 8.89 -18.53 15.17
C PRO A 61 8.90 -18.39 13.64
N ALA A 62 10.10 -18.40 13.06
CA ALA A 62 10.34 -18.37 11.63
C ALA A 62 11.41 -19.41 11.23
N TYR A 63 11.47 -19.73 9.94
CA TYR A 63 12.34 -20.77 9.41
C TYR A 63 13.04 -20.29 8.15
N LYS A 64 14.28 -20.73 7.96
CA LYS A 64 15.08 -20.46 6.75
C LYS A 64 14.53 -21.19 5.51
N LYS A 65 13.79 -22.28 5.70
CA LYS A 65 13.24 -23.08 4.61
C LYS A 65 12.32 -22.26 3.69
N HIS A 66 12.70 -22.16 2.41
CA HIS A 66 12.03 -21.34 1.39
C HIS A 66 11.85 -19.88 1.82
N LEU A 67 12.73 -19.38 2.66
CA LEU A 67 12.66 -18.01 3.16
C LEU A 67 12.95 -17.04 2.01
N THR A 68 11.99 -16.19 1.73
CA THR A 68 12.11 -15.06 0.80
C THR A 68 11.65 -13.81 1.52
N PHE A 69 12.22 -12.66 1.17
CA PHE A 69 11.76 -11.38 1.70
C PHE A 69 11.69 -10.31 0.62
N VAL A 70 10.76 -9.39 0.78
CA VAL A 70 10.62 -8.20 -0.06
C VAL A 70 10.63 -6.97 0.85
N LYS A 71 11.47 -5.99 0.50
CA LYS A 71 11.49 -4.66 1.13
C LYS A 71 10.62 -3.71 0.30
N GLY A 72 9.55 -3.21 0.89
CA GLY A 72 8.76 -2.11 0.34
C GLY A 72 9.11 -0.80 1.04
N VAL A 73 9.43 0.22 0.27
CA VAL A 73 9.71 1.58 0.77
C VAL A 73 8.45 2.42 0.61
N TYR A 74 8.23 3.35 1.54
CA TYR A 74 7.12 4.32 1.45
C TYR A 74 7.08 5.01 0.08
N GLN A 75 5.88 5.08 -0.50
CA GLN A 75 5.60 5.85 -1.70
C GLN A 75 4.40 6.75 -1.43
N ALA A 76 4.58 8.05 -1.62
CA ALA A 76 3.50 9.01 -1.48
C ALA A 76 2.47 8.81 -2.60
N ALA A 77 1.19 9.05 -2.28
CA ALA A 77 0.13 9.03 -3.28
C ALA A 77 0.39 10.09 -4.37
N THR A 78 0.17 9.74 -5.63
CA THR A 78 0.29 10.65 -6.77
C THR A 78 -1.07 11.13 -7.25
N THR A 79 -1.09 12.30 -7.89
CA THR A 79 -2.30 12.87 -8.49
C THR A 79 -2.36 12.50 -9.96
N PHE A 80 -3.49 11.96 -10.42
CA PHE A 80 -3.71 11.73 -11.84
C PHE A 80 -3.77 13.04 -12.62
N SER A 81 -3.14 13.07 -13.79
CA SER A 81 -3.28 14.16 -14.76
C SER A 81 -3.20 13.63 -16.19
N ALA A 82 -4.06 14.16 -17.05
CA ALA A 82 -4.07 13.89 -18.47
C ALA A 82 -4.41 15.14 -19.25
N ASN A 83 -4.06 15.16 -20.53
CA ASN A 83 -4.47 16.21 -21.44
C ASN A 83 -4.88 15.66 -22.80
N LEU A 84 -5.79 16.38 -23.44
CA LEU A 84 -6.18 16.19 -24.82
C LEU A 84 -6.32 17.55 -25.50
N THR A 85 -6.17 17.59 -26.80
CA THR A 85 -6.35 18.81 -27.59
C THR A 85 -7.48 18.60 -28.57
N ILE A 86 -8.48 19.48 -28.52
CA ILE A 86 -9.57 19.47 -29.50
C ILE A 86 -9.01 19.98 -30.82
N GLY A 87 -9.12 19.16 -31.87
CA GLY A 87 -8.72 19.51 -33.23
C GLY A 87 -9.82 20.26 -33.97
N ASP A 88 -9.94 20.01 -35.27
CA ASP A 88 -10.98 20.59 -36.09
C ASP A 88 -12.38 20.17 -35.62
N VAL A 89 -13.35 21.08 -35.75
CA VAL A 89 -14.72 20.89 -35.24
C VAL A 89 -15.76 21.13 -36.33
N ASN A 90 -16.81 20.31 -36.30
CA ASN A 90 -17.92 20.30 -37.21
C ASN A 90 -19.12 21.03 -36.60
N ALA A 91 -19.89 21.72 -37.44
CA ALA A 91 -21.16 22.32 -37.05
C ALA A 91 -22.19 21.23 -36.72
N TYR A 92 -23.11 21.52 -35.79
CA TYR A 92 -24.24 20.64 -35.42
C TYR A 92 -23.85 19.19 -35.10
N SER A 93 -22.73 19.00 -34.42
CA SER A 93 -22.17 17.69 -34.10
C SER A 93 -21.99 17.55 -32.59
N ASP A 94 -22.02 16.30 -32.12
CA ASP A 94 -21.86 15.97 -30.71
C ASP A 94 -20.40 15.62 -30.39
N TYR A 95 -19.91 16.15 -29.28
CA TYR A 95 -18.56 15.92 -28.78
C TYR A 95 -18.67 15.40 -27.35
N SER A 96 -18.09 14.22 -27.10
CA SER A 96 -18.18 13.58 -25.79
C SER A 96 -16.82 13.18 -25.22
N ILE A 97 -16.63 13.41 -23.92
CA ILE A 97 -15.51 12.88 -23.14
C ILE A 97 -16.08 11.95 -22.08
N MET A 98 -15.63 10.70 -22.08
CA MET A 98 -15.90 9.71 -21.04
C MET A 98 -14.76 9.71 -20.03
N ILE A 99 -15.11 9.86 -18.75
CA ILE A 99 -14.23 9.73 -17.60
C ILE A 99 -14.52 8.41 -16.92
N VAL A 100 -13.52 7.53 -16.87
CA VAL A 100 -13.61 6.22 -16.24
C VAL A 100 -12.70 6.20 -15.01
N LYS A 101 -13.29 6.11 -13.81
CA LYS A 101 -12.54 6.00 -12.56
C LYS A 101 -12.14 4.54 -12.33
N LYS A 102 -10.85 4.30 -12.11
CA LYS A 102 -10.30 2.95 -11.90
C LYS A 102 -10.38 2.53 -10.43
N GLY A 103 -10.30 1.22 -10.19
CA GLY A 103 -10.18 0.66 -8.84
C GLY A 103 -11.44 0.68 -7.98
N LEU A 104 -12.63 0.89 -8.58
CA LEU A 104 -13.91 0.86 -7.88
C LEU A 104 -14.43 -0.57 -7.68
N LYS A 105 -15.24 -0.77 -6.64
CA LYS A 105 -15.84 -2.08 -6.33
C LYS A 105 -16.92 -2.44 -7.34
N PHE A 106 -17.21 -3.73 -7.44
CA PHE A 106 -18.33 -4.21 -8.25
C PHE A 106 -19.64 -3.54 -7.78
N ASN A 107 -20.44 -3.04 -8.73
CA ASN A 107 -21.66 -2.23 -8.55
C ASN A 107 -21.49 -0.75 -8.16
N GLU A 108 -20.26 -0.23 -8.01
CA GLU A 108 -20.06 1.21 -7.89
C GLU A 108 -20.06 1.88 -9.28
N ARG A 109 -20.69 3.06 -9.40
CA ARG A 109 -20.64 3.84 -10.63
C ARG A 109 -19.20 4.28 -10.89
N ASN A 110 -18.67 3.92 -12.05
CA ASN A 110 -17.29 4.22 -12.44
C ASN A 110 -17.14 5.07 -13.71
N ARG A 111 -18.25 5.40 -14.37
CA ARG A 111 -18.25 6.08 -15.67
C ARG A 111 -19.13 7.32 -15.63
N TRP A 112 -18.60 8.41 -16.18
CA TRP A 112 -19.29 9.68 -16.40
C TRP A 112 -18.98 10.18 -17.79
N THR A 113 -19.95 10.82 -18.44
CA THR A 113 -19.78 11.38 -19.78
C THR A 113 -20.15 12.85 -19.74
N ALA A 114 -19.30 13.68 -20.34
CA ALA A 114 -19.59 15.07 -20.65
C ALA A 114 -19.79 15.19 -22.15
N THR A 115 -20.99 15.57 -22.57
CA THR A 115 -21.41 15.70 -23.97
C THR A 115 -21.91 17.11 -24.25
N ILE A 116 -21.40 17.71 -25.33
CA ILE A 116 -21.88 18.99 -25.85
C ILE A 116 -22.31 18.84 -27.30
N HIS A 117 -23.29 19.65 -27.71
CA HIS A 117 -23.70 19.80 -29.11
C HIS A 117 -23.22 21.15 -29.65
N THR A 118 -22.64 21.18 -30.85
CA THR A 118 -22.15 22.41 -31.49
C THR A 118 -23.23 23.17 -32.25
N GLY A 119 -23.02 24.48 -32.44
CA GLY A 119 -23.89 25.33 -33.27
C GLY A 119 -23.37 25.45 -34.70
N LEU A 120 -23.78 26.51 -35.41
CA LEU A 120 -23.43 26.75 -36.82
C LEU A 120 -21.94 27.01 -37.07
N ASN A 121 -21.25 27.71 -36.17
CA ASN A 121 -19.84 28.10 -36.33
C ASN A 121 -19.03 27.81 -35.05
N PRO A 122 -18.79 26.54 -34.70
CA PRO A 122 -18.03 26.20 -33.51
C PRO A 122 -16.53 26.45 -33.73
N THR A 123 -15.83 26.80 -32.65
CA THR A 123 -14.37 26.76 -32.60
C THR A 123 -13.90 25.65 -31.67
N ALA A 124 -12.72 25.09 -31.91
CA ALA A 124 -12.12 24.08 -31.05
C ALA A 124 -12.02 24.55 -29.59
N ASN A 125 -11.70 25.84 -29.39
CA ASN A 125 -11.62 26.45 -28.07
C ASN A 125 -12.99 26.54 -27.37
N ASP A 126 -14.06 26.84 -28.11
CA ASP A 126 -15.41 26.87 -27.55
C ASP A 126 -15.89 25.48 -27.15
N VAL A 127 -15.61 24.46 -27.98
CA VAL A 127 -15.88 23.06 -27.67
C VAL A 127 -15.12 22.64 -26.40
N ALA A 128 -13.82 22.92 -26.34
CA ALA A 128 -12.98 22.61 -25.18
C ALA A 128 -13.51 23.27 -23.89
N LYS A 129 -13.86 24.56 -23.95
CA LYS A 129 -14.42 25.30 -22.80
C LYS A 129 -15.75 24.73 -22.34
N LYS A 130 -16.67 24.42 -23.28
CA LYS A 130 -17.98 23.86 -22.94
C LYS A 130 -17.86 22.47 -22.31
N LEU A 131 -16.98 21.61 -22.85
CA LEU A 131 -16.68 20.30 -22.27
C LEU A 131 -16.09 20.43 -20.87
N ALA A 132 -15.07 21.29 -20.69
CA ALA A 132 -14.47 21.52 -19.39
C ALA A 132 -15.48 22.05 -18.36
N ASN A 133 -16.38 22.95 -18.77
CA ASN A 133 -17.45 23.45 -17.90
C ASN A 133 -18.40 22.33 -17.48
N GLN A 134 -18.81 21.46 -18.40
CA GLN A 134 -19.69 20.33 -18.08
C GLN A 134 -19.03 19.33 -17.13
N ILE A 135 -17.72 19.06 -17.32
CA ILE A 135 -16.93 18.25 -16.39
C ILE A 135 -16.90 18.91 -15.01
N ASN A 136 -16.55 20.20 -14.94
CA ASN A 136 -16.46 20.92 -13.67
C ASN A 136 -17.81 21.10 -12.94
N ASN A 137 -18.93 21.08 -13.67
CA ASN A 137 -20.26 21.13 -13.06
C ASN A 137 -20.61 19.87 -12.25
N ASN A 138 -19.91 18.76 -12.48
CA ASN A 138 -20.07 17.54 -11.71
C ASN A 138 -19.10 17.51 -10.52
N THR A 139 -19.50 18.15 -9.42
CA THR A 139 -18.68 18.36 -8.21
C THR A 139 -18.61 17.16 -7.26
N ILE A 140 -19.38 16.09 -7.51
CA ILE A 140 -19.50 14.95 -6.58
C ILE A 140 -19.09 13.63 -7.24
N GLY A 141 -19.36 13.47 -8.54
CA GLY A 141 -19.32 12.16 -9.19
C GLY A 141 -17.91 11.67 -9.46
N HIS A 142 -17.22 12.26 -10.44
CA HIS A 142 -15.95 11.72 -10.91
C HIS A 142 -14.74 12.17 -10.08
N GLY A 143 -14.72 13.39 -9.53
CA GLY A 143 -13.57 13.91 -8.77
C GLY A 143 -12.39 14.36 -9.64
N ILE A 144 -12.68 15.02 -10.77
CA ILE A 144 -11.71 15.57 -11.72
C ILE A 144 -12.05 17.03 -11.94
N LYS A 145 -11.01 17.88 -12.00
CA LYS A 145 -11.09 19.26 -12.45
C LYS A 145 -10.52 19.39 -13.86
N ALA A 146 -11.24 20.11 -14.72
CA ALA A 146 -10.84 20.43 -16.08
C ALA A 146 -10.39 21.91 -16.20
N SER A 147 -9.32 22.17 -16.92
CA SER A 147 -8.89 23.52 -17.32
C SER A 147 -8.57 23.56 -18.81
N VAL A 148 -8.68 24.74 -19.43
CA VAL A 148 -8.52 24.90 -20.88
C VAL A 148 -7.56 26.04 -21.20
N VAL A 149 -6.64 25.78 -22.14
CA VAL A 149 -5.79 26.79 -22.78
C VAL A 149 -5.77 26.49 -24.29
N GLU A 150 -6.21 27.44 -25.13
CA GLU A 150 -6.14 27.33 -26.61
C GLU A 150 -6.58 25.95 -27.17
N ALA A 151 -7.79 25.52 -26.82
CA ALA A 151 -8.39 24.21 -27.19
C ALA A 151 -7.76 22.94 -26.54
N LYS A 152 -6.69 23.08 -25.75
CA LYS A 152 -6.15 21.99 -24.93
C LYS A 152 -6.88 21.90 -23.59
N ILE A 153 -7.47 20.74 -23.31
CA ILE A 153 -8.08 20.41 -22.03
C ILE A 153 -7.07 19.67 -21.17
N THR A 154 -6.85 20.15 -19.95
CA THR A 154 -6.09 19.44 -18.91
C THR A 154 -7.06 18.95 -17.84
N LEU A 155 -7.01 17.66 -17.55
CA LEU A 155 -7.83 16.98 -16.56
C LEU A 155 -6.93 16.56 -15.40
N THR A 156 -7.27 16.96 -14.18
CA THR A 156 -6.51 16.65 -12.98
C THR A 156 -7.44 16.12 -11.90
N ALA A 157 -7.07 15.01 -11.27
CA ALA A 157 -7.83 14.48 -10.15
C ALA A 157 -7.80 15.42 -8.95
N GLU A 158 -8.93 15.57 -8.27
CA GLU A 158 -9.02 16.42 -7.07
C GLU A 158 -8.40 15.76 -5.84
N SER A 159 -8.40 14.42 -5.81
CA SER A 159 -7.79 13.62 -4.75
C SER A 159 -6.61 12.82 -5.29
N LYS A 160 -5.56 12.69 -4.46
CA LYS A 160 -4.43 11.79 -4.72
C LYS A 160 -4.87 10.33 -4.61
N GLY A 161 -4.15 9.43 -5.26
CA GLY A 161 -4.36 7.99 -5.12
C GLY A 161 -5.51 7.41 -5.92
N ILE A 162 -6.09 8.20 -6.83
CA ILE A 162 -7.19 7.77 -7.70
C ILE A 162 -6.75 7.92 -9.15
N ASP A 163 -6.75 6.81 -9.88
CA ASP A 163 -6.40 6.76 -11.29
C ASP A 163 -7.64 6.77 -12.18
N TYR A 164 -7.47 7.27 -13.40
CA TYR A 164 -8.56 7.39 -14.37
C TYR A 164 -8.11 6.92 -15.75
N GLU A 165 -9.10 6.63 -16.57
CA GLU A 165 -8.97 6.47 -18.01
C GLU A 165 -9.93 7.46 -18.67
N ILE A 166 -9.41 8.18 -19.66
CA ILE A 166 -10.16 9.22 -20.38
C ILE A 166 -10.29 8.75 -21.82
N LEU A 167 -11.51 8.77 -22.34
CA LEU A 167 -11.83 8.30 -23.67
C LEU A 167 -12.67 9.36 -24.39
N GLY A 168 -12.40 9.59 -25.67
CA GLY A 168 -13.30 10.36 -26.52
C GLY A 168 -14.44 9.49 -27.05
N ALA A 169 -15.60 10.10 -27.24
CA ALA A 169 -16.79 9.54 -27.89
C ALA A 169 -17.39 10.55 -28.88
N ASP A 170 -18.31 10.08 -29.72
CA ASP A 170 -18.89 10.82 -30.85
C ASP A 170 -17.80 11.34 -31.79
N GLU A 171 -17.78 12.64 -32.11
CA GLU A 171 -16.73 13.23 -32.97
C GLU A 171 -15.33 13.19 -32.33
N LEU A 172 -15.22 12.79 -31.05
CA LEU A 172 -13.94 12.60 -30.37
C LEU A 172 -13.48 11.13 -30.33
N VAL A 173 -14.16 10.19 -30.99
CA VAL A 173 -13.69 8.80 -31.07
C VAL A 173 -12.28 8.76 -31.66
N GLY A 174 -11.36 8.09 -30.95
CA GLY A 174 -9.97 7.96 -31.37
C GLY A 174 -9.08 9.16 -31.06
N ILE A 175 -9.58 10.18 -30.33
CA ILE A 175 -8.75 11.31 -29.89
C ILE A 175 -7.56 10.84 -29.05
N ALA A 176 -6.39 11.42 -29.32
CA ALA A 176 -5.18 11.14 -28.55
C ALA A 176 -5.29 11.79 -27.16
N VAL A 177 -5.37 10.95 -26.12
CA VAL A 177 -5.25 11.38 -24.72
C VAL A 177 -3.83 11.08 -24.25
N THR A 178 -3.13 12.11 -23.78
CA THR A 178 -1.81 11.97 -23.14
C THR A 178 -1.97 11.99 -21.63
N VAL A 179 -1.81 10.83 -20.99
CA VAL A 179 -1.69 10.74 -19.53
C VAL A 179 -0.31 11.23 -19.12
N THR A 180 -0.24 12.31 -18.35
CA THR A 180 1.02 12.90 -17.88
C THR A 180 1.43 12.35 -16.51
N ALA A 181 0.46 11.95 -15.70
CA ALA A 181 0.69 11.29 -14.42
C ALA A 181 -0.46 10.34 -14.07
N HIS A 182 -0.12 9.17 -13.53
CA HIS A 182 -1.09 8.25 -12.94
C HIS A 182 -1.37 8.62 -11.48
N GLY A 183 -2.60 8.37 -11.02
CA GLY A 183 -3.01 8.57 -9.62
C GLY A 183 -2.87 7.30 -8.80
N LEU A 184 -1.67 7.04 -8.29
CA LEU A 184 -1.35 5.83 -7.53
C LEU A 184 -1.59 6.05 -6.03
N PRO A 185 -2.28 5.14 -5.33
CA PRO A 185 -2.47 5.26 -3.89
C PRO A 185 -1.13 5.22 -3.15
N ALA A 186 -1.10 5.79 -1.94
CA ALA A 186 0.09 5.72 -1.12
C ALA A 186 0.40 4.26 -0.75
N TYR A 187 1.67 3.93 -0.72
CA TYR A 187 2.16 2.64 -0.24
C TYR A 187 2.91 2.87 1.07
N GLY A 188 2.51 2.20 2.14
CA GLY A 188 3.16 2.31 3.43
C GLY A 188 2.89 3.60 4.17
N ASP A 189 1.76 4.27 3.92
CA ASP A 189 1.22 5.30 4.82
C ASP A 189 0.51 4.65 6.03
N ALA A 190 0.09 5.43 7.01
CA ALA A 190 -0.56 4.92 8.22
C ALA A 190 -1.87 4.17 7.91
N ALA A 191 -2.62 4.61 6.89
CA ALA A 191 -3.84 3.93 6.45
C ALA A 191 -3.54 2.54 5.88
N TYR A 192 -2.52 2.42 5.01
CA TYR A 192 -2.05 1.16 4.46
C TYR A 192 -1.53 0.21 5.54
N ILE A 193 -0.78 0.73 6.53
CA ILE A 193 -0.32 -0.07 7.67
C ILE A 193 -1.49 -0.60 8.50
N THR A 194 -2.48 0.25 8.75
CA THR A 194 -3.68 -0.15 9.51
C THR A 194 -4.45 -1.25 8.77
N ASP A 195 -4.62 -1.12 7.45
CA ASP A 195 -5.26 -2.14 6.62
C ASP A 195 -4.46 -3.47 6.60
N LEU A 196 -3.13 -3.43 6.53
CA LEU A 196 -2.29 -4.62 6.64
C LEU A 196 -2.45 -5.33 8.00
N ALA A 197 -2.41 -4.56 9.08
CA ALA A 197 -2.63 -5.08 10.43
C ALA A 197 -4.02 -5.70 10.57
N ASN A 198 -5.05 -5.06 10.00
CA ASN A 198 -6.41 -5.58 10.02
C ASN A 198 -6.56 -6.90 9.26
N LYS A 199 -5.92 -7.01 8.08
CA LYS A 199 -5.89 -8.25 7.31
C LYS A 199 -5.17 -9.37 8.08
N ALA A 200 -4.08 -9.06 8.78
CA ALA A 200 -3.37 -10.05 9.60
C ALA A 200 -4.20 -10.50 10.81
N ALA A 201 -4.95 -9.60 11.44
CA ALA A 201 -5.84 -9.93 12.55
C ALA A 201 -7.03 -10.79 12.09
N ALA A 202 -7.62 -10.48 10.93
CA ALA A 202 -8.68 -11.30 10.34
C ALA A 202 -8.19 -12.73 10.03
N ASP A 203 -6.98 -12.87 9.48
CA ASP A 203 -6.30 -14.16 9.26
C ASP A 203 -6.09 -14.97 10.55
N ALA A 204 -5.98 -14.28 11.69
CA ALA A 204 -5.86 -14.88 13.02
C ALA A 204 -7.23 -15.21 13.66
N GLY A 205 -8.34 -14.98 12.95
CA GLY A 205 -9.70 -15.20 13.44
C GLY A 205 -10.21 -14.09 14.37
N ILE A 206 -9.58 -12.92 14.37
CA ILE A 206 -10.02 -11.74 15.13
C ILE A 206 -11.01 -10.97 14.25
N GLU A 207 -12.28 -11.36 14.29
CA GLU A 207 -13.33 -10.76 13.45
C GLU A 207 -14.12 -9.65 14.17
N TYR A 208 -14.05 -9.58 15.51
CA TYR A 208 -14.89 -8.68 16.31
C TYR A 208 -14.08 -7.86 17.31
N THR A 209 -13.78 -6.60 16.96
CA THR A 209 -13.08 -5.60 17.80
C THR A 209 -13.83 -5.20 19.08
N TYR A 210 -15.03 -5.74 19.32
CA TYR A 210 -15.95 -5.30 20.37
C TYR A 210 -16.10 -6.30 21.54
N ARG A 211 -15.32 -7.39 21.60
CA ARG A 211 -15.32 -8.25 22.81
C ARG A 211 -14.13 -7.94 23.71
N ASP A 212 -14.40 -7.78 25.01
CA ASP A 212 -13.39 -7.51 26.04
C ASP A 212 -12.20 -8.49 26.02
N THR A 213 -12.44 -9.76 25.69
CA THR A 213 -11.35 -10.75 25.56
C THR A 213 -10.33 -10.40 24.47
N TYR A 214 -10.74 -9.71 23.39
CA TYR A 214 -9.82 -9.32 22.31
C TYR A 214 -9.04 -8.05 22.62
N THR A 215 -9.63 -7.11 23.37
CA THR A 215 -8.91 -5.93 23.89
C THR A 215 -7.94 -6.31 25.02
N GLU A 216 -8.18 -7.37 25.77
CA GLU A 216 -7.21 -7.90 26.75
C GLU A 216 -6.02 -8.63 26.08
N LEU A 217 -6.28 -9.43 25.03
CA LEU A 217 -5.24 -10.14 24.26
C LEU A 217 -4.41 -9.19 23.37
N TYR A 218 -5.05 -8.17 22.79
CA TYR A 218 -4.43 -7.20 21.88
C TYR A 218 -4.84 -5.76 22.22
N PRO A 219 -4.38 -5.20 23.35
CA PRO A 219 -4.82 -3.89 23.88
C PRO A 219 -4.50 -2.67 23.02
N ALA A 220 -3.68 -2.85 21.98
CA ALA A 220 -3.35 -1.80 21.03
C ALA A 220 -4.14 -1.90 19.72
N TYR A 221 -5.14 -2.78 19.62
CA TYR A 221 -5.90 -3.04 18.39
C TYR A 221 -7.29 -2.34 18.40
N PRO A 222 -7.74 -1.71 17.29
CA PRO A 222 -7.05 -1.54 16.01
C PRO A 222 -5.77 -0.72 16.18
N ILE A 223 -4.71 -1.15 15.48
CA ILE A 223 -3.40 -0.52 15.64
C ILE A 223 -3.49 0.92 15.14
N ASN A 224 -3.00 1.85 15.95
CA ASN A 224 -2.77 3.22 15.50
C ASN A 224 -1.26 3.38 15.26
N PRO A 225 -0.80 3.35 14.00
CA PRO A 225 0.62 3.48 13.67
C PRO A 225 1.24 4.80 14.14
N LEU A 226 0.40 5.83 14.33
CA LEU A 226 0.79 7.18 14.70
C LEU A 226 0.69 7.44 16.21
N LYS A 227 0.45 6.42 17.05
CA LYS A 227 0.31 6.59 18.52
C LYS A 227 1.62 7.02 19.21
N GLN A 228 2.77 6.86 18.55
CA GLN A 228 4.05 7.49 18.95
C GLN A 228 3.91 9.00 18.70
N PRO A 229 4.26 9.88 19.66
CA PRO A 229 3.67 11.23 19.84
C PRO A 229 3.23 11.87 18.53
N ASP A 230 1.95 11.68 18.19
CA ASP A 230 1.25 11.98 16.92
C ASP A 230 2.17 12.53 15.82
N SER A 231 3.11 11.71 15.35
CA SER A 231 4.05 12.17 14.34
C SER A 231 3.31 12.31 13.02
N ALA A 232 3.65 13.34 12.25
CA ALA A 232 3.21 13.42 10.87
C ALA A 232 3.52 12.09 10.15
N ASP A 233 2.59 11.63 9.30
CA ASP A 233 2.76 10.38 8.55
C ASP A 233 3.94 10.52 7.57
N ALA A 234 5.11 10.12 8.04
CA ALA A 234 6.35 10.05 7.26
C ALA A 234 6.49 8.70 6.52
N GLY A 235 5.44 7.87 6.59
CA GLY A 235 5.38 6.54 6.00
C GLY A 235 6.25 5.50 6.71
N TYR A 236 6.17 4.28 6.20
CA TYR A 236 6.78 3.09 6.77
C TYR A 236 7.55 2.29 5.70
N THR A 237 8.68 1.73 6.10
CA THR A 237 9.38 0.67 5.35
C THR A 237 8.87 -0.68 5.85
N ILE A 238 8.44 -1.53 4.92
CA ILE A 238 7.78 -2.81 5.22
C ILE A 238 8.64 -3.94 4.69
N PHE A 239 9.02 -4.86 5.57
CA PHE A 239 9.61 -6.14 5.19
C PHE A 239 8.52 -7.21 5.19
N THR A 240 8.26 -7.81 4.03
CA THR A 240 7.36 -8.97 3.90
C THR A 240 8.20 -10.22 3.75
N LEU A 241 8.19 -11.07 4.77
CA LEU A 241 8.87 -12.36 4.80
C LEU A 241 7.87 -13.46 4.44
N ARG A 242 8.29 -14.43 3.64
CA ARG A 242 7.55 -15.66 3.34
C ARG A 242 8.48 -16.84 3.58
N PHE A 243 8.02 -17.82 4.36
CA PHE A 243 8.80 -19.04 4.65
C PHE A 243 7.89 -20.25 4.77
N ALA A 244 8.46 -21.45 4.66
CA ALA A 244 7.77 -22.72 4.84
C ALA A 244 7.95 -23.22 6.27
N VAL A 245 6.84 -23.58 6.94
CA VAL A 245 6.92 -24.20 8.28
C VAL A 245 7.15 -25.70 8.13
N PRO A 246 8.26 -26.26 8.65
CA PRO A 246 8.43 -27.70 8.70
C PRO A 246 7.41 -28.30 9.69
N ARG A 247 6.68 -29.34 9.27
CA ARG A 247 5.82 -30.14 10.15
C ARG A 247 6.46 -31.50 10.36
N GLU A 248 6.65 -31.89 11.63
CA GLU A 248 7.22 -33.20 12.01
C GLU A 248 6.31 -34.37 11.62
N MET A 249 4.98 -34.18 11.63
CA MET A 249 4.02 -35.18 11.17
C MET A 249 3.16 -34.61 10.02
N LYS A 250 3.20 -35.28 8.86
CA LYS A 250 2.41 -34.94 7.68
C LYS A 250 1.35 -36.00 7.43
N THR A 251 0.09 -35.58 7.31
CA THR A 251 -1.00 -36.40 6.72
C THR A 251 -1.18 -36.13 5.22
N ARG A 252 -0.63 -35.02 4.70
CA ARG A 252 -0.64 -34.63 3.28
C ARG A 252 0.66 -33.88 2.95
N ASP A 253 1.20 -34.04 1.74
CA ASP A 253 2.55 -33.58 1.38
C ASP A 253 2.65 -32.10 0.96
N GLU A 254 1.80 -31.24 1.53
CA GLU A 254 1.75 -29.83 1.16
C GLU A 254 2.68 -28.95 1.99
N VAL A 255 3.43 -28.08 1.31
CA VAL A 255 4.28 -27.07 1.94
C VAL A 255 3.42 -25.87 2.32
N VAL A 256 3.14 -25.73 3.62
CA VAL A 256 2.39 -24.59 4.16
C VAL A 256 3.33 -23.40 4.34
N HIS A 257 3.02 -22.30 3.65
CA HIS A 257 3.75 -21.06 3.77
C HIS A 257 3.10 -20.13 4.81
N GLN A 258 3.94 -19.48 5.61
CA GLN A 258 3.56 -18.39 6.48
C GLN A 258 4.15 -17.09 5.97
N ILE A 259 3.47 -15.99 6.28
CA ILE A 259 3.89 -14.64 5.91
C ILE A 259 4.00 -13.82 7.19
N VAL A 260 5.14 -13.16 7.39
CA VAL A 260 5.34 -12.18 8.47
C VAL A 260 5.65 -10.84 7.84
N GLN A 261 4.92 -9.81 8.21
CA GLN A 261 5.15 -8.44 7.77
C GLN A 261 5.62 -7.60 8.95
N ILE A 262 6.74 -6.91 8.77
CA ILE A 262 7.33 -6.04 9.79
C ILE A 262 7.40 -4.63 9.21
N ALA A 263 6.66 -3.69 9.81
CA ALA A 263 6.65 -2.30 9.41
C ALA A 263 7.48 -1.44 10.37
N PHE A 264 8.40 -0.66 9.83
CA PHE A 264 9.23 0.30 10.56
C PHE A 264 8.90 1.72 10.10
N PRO A 265 8.79 2.70 11.00
CA PRO A 265 8.75 4.11 10.62
C PRO A 265 9.93 4.45 9.70
N THR A 266 9.68 5.21 8.62
CA THR A 266 10.75 5.63 7.70
C THR A 266 11.86 6.35 8.47
N GLY A 267 13.11 5.96 8.24
CA GLY A 267 14.28 6.52 8.93
C GLY A 267 14.69 5.79 10.21
N ALA A 268 13.95 4.76 10.65
CA ALA A 268 14.34 3.97 11.81
C ALA A 268 15.70 3.28 11.61
N ALA A 269 16.59 3.44 12.60
CA ALA A 269 17.95 2.89 12.56
C ALA A 269 17.97 1.36 12.42
N ALA A 270 16.95 0.67 12.93
CA ALA A 270 16.82 -0.78 12.80
C ALA A 270 16.68 -1.29 11.35
N ILE A 271 16.21 -0.47 10.40
CA ILE A 271 15.91 -0.88 9.02
C ILE A 271 17.15 -1.48 8.34
N ALA A 272 18.31 -0.83 8.46
CA ALA A 272 19.54 -1.26 7.81
C ALA A 272 20.06 -2.58 8.39
N THR A 273 20.00 -2.75 9.72
CA THR A 273 20.39 -3.98 10.40
C THR A 273 19.47 -5.13 10.01
N VAL A 274 18.15 -4.91 10.04
CA VAL A 274 17.16 -5.92 9.64
C VAL A 274 17.36 -6.33 8.19
N GLU A 275 17.55 -5.39 7.27
CA GLU A 275 17.82 -5.72 5.87
C GLU A 275 19.11 -6.54 5.71
N THR A 276 20.17 -6.21 6.44
CA THR A 276 21.44 -6.95 6.42
C THR A 276 21.24 -8.39 6.89
N ILE A 277 20.56 -8.58 8.01
CA ILE A 277 20.27 -9.92 8.54
C ILE A 277 19.39 -10.71 7.58
N LEU A 278 18.30 -10.11 7.06
CA LEU A 278 17.39 -10.77 6.11
C LEU A 278 18.11 -11.21 4.84
N LYS A 279 19.06 -10.41 4.33
CA LYS A 279 19.92 -10.80 3.20
C LYS A 279 20.80 -12.00 3.55
N ALA A 280 21.42 -12.00 4.72
CA ALA A 280 22.29 -13.10 5.17
C ALA A 280 21.51 -14.42 5.33
N ILE A 281 20.31 -14.38 5.92
CA ILE A 281 19.51 -15.59 6.16
C ILE A 281 18.78 -16.09 4.91
N ALA A 282 18.39 -15.21 3.99
CA ALA A 282 17.67 -15.59 2.76
C ALA A 282 18.58 -16.16 1.67
N THR A 283 19.90 -16.16 1.87
CA THR A 283 20.84 -16.86 0.99
C THR A 283 20.58 -18.37 1.09
N GLU A 284 19.93 -18.94 0.08
CA GLU A 284 19.91 -20.38 -0.13
C GLU A 284 21.35 -20.85 -0.36
N GLU A 285 21.89 -21.65 0.54
CA GLU A 285 22.94 -22.58 0.13
C GLU A 285 22.30 -23.48 -0.92
N LYS A 286 22.70 -23.31 -2.18
CA LYS A 286 22.47 -24.32 -3.22
C LYS A 286 23.10 -25.61 -2.71
N ALA A 287 22.27 -26.51 -2.19
CA ALA A 287 22.60 -27.92 -2.03
C ALA A 287 22.36 -28.63 -3.36
#